data_AF-A0A856MHX3-F1
#
_entry.id   AF-A0A856MHX3-F1
#
_cell.length_a   1.000
_cell.length_b   1.000
_cell.length_c   1.000
_cell.angle_alpha   90.00
_cell.angle_beta   90.00
_cell.angle_gamma   90.00
#
_symmetry.space_group_name_H-M   'P 1'
#
loop_
_entity.id
_entity.type
_entity.pdbx_description
1 polymer ?
#
loop_
_entity_poly.entity_id
_entity_poly.type
_entity_poly.pdbx_seq_one_letter_code
_entity_poly.pdbx_strand_id
1 'polypeptide(L)'
;MTPPSILALIDRAYTENWEALDLMGKKLTEVPPEIGRLTQLEYLDLSFNPIAVIPEAITQLTNLTTLRINSCDISVVPDAIARLTNLTTLHLQDNQIRVIPEAIRQLTNLTTLDLCENQIRVIPEAIGQLTNLTMLELFANQITTVPDAITQLTNLTTLRLDGNQITIVPAAIAQLINLAWISLAGNKIAVVPDAIAQLTNLTRLDLDYNQIAVVPDVITQLTNLTTLDLDYNQIAVVPDAIAQLTNLTRLNLGGNEITIVPAAIAQLTNLTWLVLKNNPIQNLSPEIVRKGWGKYDWQDGEPQVIFAYLTKC
;
A
#
# COMPACT_ATOMS: atom_id res chain seq x y z
N MET A 1 -29.92 6.73 -10.87
CA MET A 1 -30.17 7.45 -12.13
C MET A 1 -30.83 6.46 -13.07
N THR A 2 -31.86 6.85 -13.81
CA THR A 2 -32.55 5.90 -14.72
C THR A 2 -31.77 5.78 -16.04
N PRO A 3 -31.90 4.68 -16.80
CA PRO A 3 -31.20 4.55 -18.08
C PRO A 3 -31.46 5.72 -19.05
N PRO A 4 -32.70 6.23 -19.23
CA PRO A 4 -32.94 7.40 -20.08
C PRO A 4 -32.18 8.66 -19.63
N SER A 5 -32.05 8.87 -18.32
CA SER A 5 -31.30 10.03 -17.80
C SER A 5 -29.79 9.91 -17.98
N ILE A 6 -29.23 8.69 -17.99
CA ILE A 6 -27.81 8.48 -18.27
C ILE A 6 -27.51 8.74 -19.76
N LEU A 7 -28.38 8.28 -20.66
CA LEU A 7 -28.24 8.49 -22.09
C LEU A 7 -28.30 9.98 -22.44
N ALA A 8 -29.25 10.72 -21.86
CA ALA A 8 -29.32 12.16 -22.04
C ALA A 8 -28.07 12.90 -21.52
N LEU A 9 -27.46 12.42 -20.43
CA LEU A 9 -26.21 12.97 -19.92
C LEU A 9 -25.03 12.69 -20.86
N ILE A 10 -24.95 11.46 -21.40
CA ILE A 10 -23.93 11.07 -22.38
C ILE A 10 -24.09 11.90 -23.66
N ASP A 11 -25.31 12.05 -24.18
CA ASP A 11 -25.56 12.88 -25.37
C ASP A 11 -25.18 14.33 -25.11
N ARG A 12 -25.48 14.86 -23.92
CA ARG A 12 -25.04 16.20 -23.53
C ARG A 12 -23.52 16.31 -23.50
N ALA A 13 -22.84 15.38 -22.82
CA ALA A 13 -21.38 15.34 -22.73
C ALA A 13 -20.73 15.24 -24.11
N TYR A 14 -21.34 14.52 -25.05
CA TYR A 14 -20.93 14.45 -26.44
C TYR A 14 -21.11 15.80 -27.15
N THR A 15 -22.28 16.42 -27.06
CA THR A 15 -22.57 17.69 -27.74
C THR A 15 -21.75 18.87 -27.21
N GLU A 16 -21.43 18.84 -25.91
CA GLU A 16 -20.66 19.88 -25.24
C GLU A 16 -19.15 19.56 -25.18
N ASN A 17 -18.72 18.44 -25.77
CA ASN A 17 -17.32 18.01 -25.86
C ASN A 17 -16.61 17.97 -24.50
N TRP A 18 -17.23 17.33 -23.51
CA TRP A 18 -16.65 17.21 -22.17
C TRP A 18 -15.41 16.33 -22.18
N GLU A 19 -14.34 16.77 -21.50
CA GLU A 19 -13.10 16.02 -21.26
C GLU A 19 -13.14 15.20 -19.97
N ALA A 20 -14.09 15.50 -19.08
CA ALA A 20 -14.29 14.79 -17.83
C ALA A 20 -15.76 14.42 -17.64
N LEU A 21 -16.03 13.17 -17.25
CA LEU A 21 -17.36 12.70 -16.92
C LEU A 21 -17.35 11.96 -15.58
N ASP A 22 -18.13 12.48 -14.64
CA ASP A 22 -18.33 11.91 -13.31
C ASP A 22 -19.72 11.28 -13.21
N LEU A 23 -19.75 9.95 -13.11
CA LEU A 23 -20.93 9.13 -12.88
C LEU A 23 -20.88 8.44 -11.51
N MET A 24 -20.13 8.99 -10.55
CA MET A 24 -20.02 8.46 -9.20
C MET A 24 -21.38 8.43 -8.49
N GLY A 25 -21.67 7.31 -7.81
CA GLY A 25 -22.82 7.22 -6.90
C GLY A 25 -24.18 7.31 -7.60
N LYS A 26 -24.26 7.07 -8.92
CA LYS A 26 -25.49 7.22 -9.70
C LYS A 26 -26.38 5.98 -9.66
N LYS A 27 -26.02 4.94 -8.89
CA LYS A 27 -26.73 3.65 -8.78
C LYS A 27 -26.85 2.95 -10.14
N LEU A 28 -25.79 3.01 -10.95
CA LEU A 28 -25.72 2.36 -12.26
C LEU A 28 -25.45 0.87 -12.08
N THR A 29 -26.30 0.03 -12.64
CA THR A 29 -26.04 -1.42 -12.73
C THR A 29 -25.26 -1.77 -14.00
N GLU A 30 -25.34 -0.91 -15.01
CA GLU A 30 -24.65 -1.03 -16.29
C GLU A 30 -24.26 0.35 -16.82
N VAL A 31 -23.18 0.40 -17.60
CA VAL A 31 -22.80 1.60 -18.35
C VAL A 31 -23.18 1.36 -19.81
N PRO A 32 -24.01 2.22 -20.41
CA PRO A 32 -24.51 1.99 -21.76
C PRO A 32 -23.37 2.11 -22.80
N PRO A 33 -23.38 1.31 -23.88
CA PRO A 33 -22.34 1.33 -24.91
C PRO A 33 -22.09 2.70 -25.56
N GLU A 34 -23.08 3.59 -25.55
CA GLU A 34 -22.99 4.97 -26.05
C GLU A 34 -21.88 5.78 -25.37
N ILE A 35 -21.45 5.39 -24.17
CA ILE A 35 -20.29 5.98 -23.50
C ILE A 35 -19.07 6.00 -24.42
N GLY A 36 -18.88 4.98 -25.27
CA GLY A 36 -17.76 4.83 -26.18
C GLY A 36 -17.70 5.90 -27.28
N ARG A 37 -18.75 6.72 -27.45
CA ARG A 37 -18.74 7.87 -28.37
C ARG A 37 -17.99 9.08 -27.81
N LEU A 38 -17.74 9.10 -26.49
CA LEU A 38 -17.08 10.22 -25.80
C LEU A 38 -15.55 10.13 -25.91
N THR A 39 -15.02 9.90 -27.11
CA THR A 39 -13.60 9.62 -27.36
C THR A 39 -12.65 10.74 -26.92
N GLN A 40 -13.17 11.94 -26.70
CA GLN A 40 -12.45 13.08 -26.17
C GLN A 40 -12.19 13.02 -24.66
N LEU A 41 -12.85 12.11 -23.91
CA LEU A 41 -12.68 12.03 -22.46
C LEU A 41 -11.24 11.70 -22.07
N GLU A 42 -10.74 12.47 -21.10
CA GLU A 42 -9.48 12.26 -20.40
C GLU A 42 -9.72 11.69 -18.99
N TYR A 43 -10.89 11.97 -18.41
CA TYR A 43 -11.28 11.52 -17.07
C TYR A 43 -12.66 10.85 -17.07
N LEU A 44 -12.74 9.64 -16.52
CA LEU A 44 -14.00 8.94 -16.28
C LEU A 44 -14.04 8.36 -14.86
N ASP A 45 -15.09 8.72 -14.11
CA ASP A 45 -15.38 8.15 -12.80
C ASP A 45 -16.71 7.39 -12.81
N LEU A 46 -16.64 6.09 -12.54
CA LEU A 46 -17.76 5.17 -12.42
C LEU A 46 -17.94 4.65 -10.99
N SER A 47 -17.21 5.19 -10.02
CA SER A 47 -17.11 4.64 -8.68
C SER A 47 -18.44 4.66 -7.92
N PHE A 48 -18.59 3.81 -6.90
CA PHE A 48 -19.79 3.72 -6.06
C PHE A 48 -21.06 3.42 -6.87
N ASN A 49 -20.97 2.50 -7.83
CA ASN A 49 -22.10 1.99 -8.60
C ASN A 49 -22.09 0.45 -8.58
N PRO A 50 -23.26 -0.23 -8.54
CA PRO A 50 -23.34 -1.69 -8.60
C PRO A 50 -23.06 -2.25 -10.01
N ILE A 51 -21.96 -1.83 -10.65
CA ILE A 51 -21.53 -2.29 -11.97
C ILE A 51 -20.75 -3.58 -11.81
N ALA A 52 -21.20 -4.66 -12.46
CA ALA A 52 -20.55 -5.97 -12.35
C ALA A 52 -19.50 -6.25 -13.44
N VAL A 53 -19.53 -5.49 -14.54
CA VAL A 53 -18.68 -5.71 -15.72
C VAL A 53 -18.19 -4.38 -16.27
N ILE A 54 -16.90 -4.28 -16.60
CA ILE A 54 -16.34 -3.17 -17.37
C ILE A 54 -16.76 -3.37 -18.83
N PRO A 55 -17.67 -2.57 -19.42
CA PRO A 55 -18.09 -2.78 -20.80
C PRO A 55 -16.97 -2.45 -21.78
N GLU A 56 -16.92 -3.22 -22.88
CA GLU A 56 -15.92 -3.02 -23.94
C GLU A 56 -15.96 -1.60 -24.53
N ALA A 57 -17.12 -0.92 -24.50
CA ALA A 57 -17.26 0.45 -24.98
C ALA A 57 -16.33 1.46 -24.29
N ILE A 58 -15.97 1.24 -23.01
CA ILE A 58 -14.99 2.10 -22.30
C ILE A 58 -13.62 2.05 -22.99
N THR A 59 -13.29 0.93 -23.65
CA THR A 59 -12.00 0.75 -24.34
C THR A 59 -11.87 1.56 -25.62
N GLN A 60 -12.94 2.22 -26.07
CA GLN A 60 -12.93 3.19 -27.17
C GLN A 60 -12.46 4.58 -26.72
N LEU A 61 -12.40 4.84 -25.42
CA LEU A 61 -12.03 6.13 -24.84
C LEU A 61 -10.52 6.29 -24.76
N THR A 62 -9.85 6.24 -25.91
CA THR A 62 -8.38 6.13 -26.01
C THR A 62 -7.64 7.35 -25.47
N ASN A 63 -8.31 8.49 -25.25
CA ASN A 63 -7.72 9.68 -24.63
C ASN A 63 -7.74 9.64 -23.10
N LEU A 64 -8.36 8.63 -22.48
CA LEU A 64 -8.41 8.52 -21.03
C LEU A 64 -7.01 8.48 -20.42
N THR A 65 -6.77 9.40 -19.51
CA THR A 65 -5.60 9.43 -18.63
C THR A 65 -5.94 8.91 -17.24
N THR A 66 -7.20 9.09 -16.81
CA THR A 66 -7.69 8.62 -15.51
C THR A 66 -9.00 7.85 -15.65
N LEU A 67 -9.00 6.62 -15.14
CA LEU A 67 -10.19 5.78 -15.02
C LEU A 67 -10.37 5.33 -13.57
N ARG A 68 -11.53 5.63 -12.99
CA ARG A 68 -11.91 5.20 -11.64
C ARG A 68 -13.16 4.34 -11.67
N ILE A 69 -13.08 3.15 -11.10
CA ILE A 69 -14.20 2.21 -10.97
C ILE A 69 -14.16 1.60 -9.56
N ASN A 70 -14.01 2.45 -8.54
CA ASN A 70 -13.89 2.01 -7.15
C ASN A 70 -15.25 1.63 -6.55
N SER A 71 -15.29 0.74 -5.57
CA SER A 71 -16.52 0.37 -4.84
C SER A 71 -17.64 -0.03 -5.80
N CYS A 72 -17.33 -0.98 -6.67
CA CYS A 72 -18.24 -1.58 -7.66
C CYS A 72 -18.30 -3.10 -7.47
N ASP A 73 -19.02 -3.82 -8.34
CA ASP A 73 -19.14 -5.28 -8.30
C ASP A 73 -18.24 -5.96 -9.36
N ILE A 74 -17.15 -5.29 -9.80
CA ILE A 74 -16.29 -5.79 -10.89
C ILE A 74 -15.55 -7.05 -10.44
N SER A 75 -15.74 -8.15 -11.16
CA SER A 75 -15.03 -9.41 -10.90
C SER A 75 -13.89 -9.71 -11.86
N VAL A 76 -13.91 -9.08 -13.04
CA VAL A 76 -12.94 -9.32 -14.12
C VAL A 76 -12.57 -7.99 -14.77
N VAL A 77 -11.27 -7.75 -14.90
CA VAL A 77 -10.72 -6.70 -15.76
C VAL A 77 -10.48 -7.33 -17.14
N PRO A 78 -11.19 -6.89 -18.20
CA PRO A 78 -11.05 -7.49 -19.52
C PRO A 78 -9.72 -7.11 -20.16
N ASP A 79 -9.13 -8.00 -20.96
CA ASP A 79 -7.89 -7.72 -21.70
C ASP A 79 -7.99 -6.47 -22.59
N ALA A 80 -9.20 -6.15 -23.06
CA ALA A 80 -9.47 -4.96 -23.86
C ALA A 80 -9.14 -3.64 -23.13
N ILE A 81 -8.99 -3.64 -21.80
CA ILE A 81 -8.50 -2.47 -21.03
C ILE A 81 -7.16 -1.96 -21.56
N ALA A 82 -6.34 -2.87 -22.13
CA ALA A 82 -5.05 -2.57 -22.73
C ALA A 82 -5.09 -1.60 -23.92
N ARG A 83 -6.27 -1.31 -24.49
CA ARG A 83 -6.45 -0.28 -25.52
C ARG A 83 -6.31 1.14 -24.97
N LEU A 84 -6.45 1.34 -23.66
CA LEU A 84 -6.40 2.64 -23.00
C LEU A 84 -4.94 3.05 -22.70
N THR A 85 -4.09 3.07 -23.73
CA THR A 85 -2.63 3.23 -23.59
C THR A 85 -2.21 4.58 -23.02
N ASN A 86 -3.09 5.58 -23.01
CA ASN A 86 -2.83 6.90 -22.41
C ASN A 86 -3.10 6.95 -20.90
N LEU A 87 -3.61 5.87 -20.28
CA LEU A 87 -3.86 5.83 -18.85
C LEU A 87 -2.57 6.06 -18.06
N THR A 88 -2.63 7.04 -17.17
CA THR A 88 -1.63 7.30 -16.14
C THR A 88 -2.12 6.84 -14.77
N THR A 89 -3.45 6.84 -14.57
CA THR A 89 -4.08 6.47 -13.30
C THR A 89 -5.23 5.49 -13.53
N LEU A 90 -5.14 4.31 -12.90
CA LEU A 90 -6.21 3.31 -12.91
C LEU A 90 -6.55 2.93 -11.46
N HIS A 91 -7.76 3.29 -11.01
CA HIS A 91 -8.26 2.89 -9.70
C HIS A 91 -9.40 1.88 -9.84
N LEU A 92 -9.23 0.74 -9.17
CA LEU A 92 -10.13 -0.41 -9.14
C LEU A 92 -10.30 -0.93 -7.70
N GLN A 93 -10.11 -0.07 -6.70
CA GLN A 93 -10.24 -0.41 -5.28
C GLN A 93 -11.65 -0.93 -4.96
N ASP A 94 -11.77 -1.81 -3.97
CA ASP A 94 -13.04 -2.25 -3.39
C ASP A 94 -13.95 -2.86 -4.46
N ASN A 95 -13.47 -3.97 -5.03
CA ASN A 95 -14.14 -4.74 -6.07
C ASN A 95 -13.98 -6.24 -5.77
N GLN A 96 -14.34 -7.10 -6.72
CA GLN A 96 -14.26 -8.55 -6.60
C GLN A 96 -13.23 -9.14 -7.57
N ILE A 97 -12.23 -8.36 -7.99
CA ILE A 97 -11.25 -8.75 -9.02
C ILE A 97 -10.37 -9.87 -8.47
N ARG A 98 -10.25 -10.95 -9.25
CA ARG A 98 -9.43 -12.13 -8.88
C ARG A 98 -8.08 -12.20 -9.58
N VAL A 99 -7.99 -11.59 -10.75
CA VAL A 99 -6.85 -11.70 -11.66
C VAL A 99 -6.57 -10.34 -12.27
N ILE A 100 -5.29 -9.93 -12.21
CA ILE A 100 -4.77 -8.85 -13.01
C ILE A 100 -4.47 -9.44 -14.40
N PRO A 101 -5.07 -8.93 -15.49
CA PRO A 101 -4.89 -9.51 -16.81
C PRO A 101 -3.46 -9.30 -17.31
N GLU A 102 -2.90 -10.28 -18.02
CA GLU A 102 -1.58 -10.17 -18.67
C GLU A 102 -1.50 -8.98 -19.65
N ALA A 103 -2.65 -8.58 -20.21
CA ALA A 103 -2.75 -7.42 -21.08
C ALA A 103 -2.38 -6.09 -20.39
N ILE A 104 -2.35 -6.02 -19.05
CA ILE A 104 -1.95 -4.82 -18.30
C ILE A 104 -0.60 -4.29 -18.73
N ARG A 105 0.30 -5.16 -19.22
CA ARG A 105 1.64 -4.79 -19.74
C ARG A 105 1.64 -3.72 -20.83
N GLN A 106 0.50 -3.49 -21.50
CA GLN A 106 0.37 -2.47 -22.54
C GLN A 106 0.14 -1.06 -21.98
N LEU A 107 -0.25 -0.93 -20.71
CA LEU A 107 -0.55 0.35 -20.07
C LEU A 107 0.73 1.02 -19.54
N THR A 108 1.74 1.15 -20.40
CA THR A 108 3.10 1.57 -20.02
C THR A 108 3.19 3.00 -19.48
N ASN A 109 2.15 3.81 -19.69
CA ASN A 109 2.06 5.18 -19.16
C ASN A 109 1.53 5.25 -17.72
N LEU A 110 1.10 4.13 -17.12
CA LEU A 110 0.61 4.10 -15.75
C LEU A 110 1.69 4.57 -14.77
N THR A 111 1.33 5.56 -13.97
CA THR A 111 2.08 6.02 -12.80
C THR A 111 1.44 5.51 -11.51
N THR A 112 0.12 5.34 -11.50
CA THR A 112 -0.65 4.88 -10.34
C THR A 112 -1.57 3.72 -10.72
N LEU A 113 -1.42 2.60 -10.01
CA LEU A 113 -2.31 1.44 -10.11
C LEU A 113 -2.80 1.08 -8.71
N ASP A 114 -4.09 1.28 -8.49
CA ASP A 114 -4.78 0.96 -7.23
C ASP A 114 -5.74 -0.20 -7.45
N LEU A 115 -5.44 -1.33 -6.79
CA LEU A 115 -6.17 -2.60 -6.83
C LEU A 115 -6.48 -3.09 -5.41
N CYS A 116 -6.58 -2.17 -4.45
CA CYS A 116 -6.79 -2.50 -3.06
C CYS A 116 -8.16 -3.15 -2.83
N GLU A 117 -8.31 -3.90 -1.74
CA GLU A 117 -9.60 -4.46 -1.31
C GLU A 117 -10.26 -5.29 -2.42
N ASN A 118 -9.52 -6.27 -2.95
CA ASN A 118 -9.96 -7.16 -4.01
C ASN A 118 -9.73 -8.64 -3.61
N GLN A 119 -9.85 -9.56 -4.57
CA GLN A 119 -9.66 -11.01 -4.37
C GLN A 119 -8.44 -11.53 -5.15
N ILE A 120 -7.45 -10.67 -5.42
CA ILE A 120 -6.29 -10.99 -6.25
C ILE A 120 -5.38 -11.96 -5.52
N ARG A 121 -4.99 -13.05 -6.20
CA ARG A 121 -4.10 -14.08 -5.64
C ARG A 121 -2.67 -14.04 -6.16
N VAL A 122 -2.51 -13.55 -7.38
CA VAL A 122 -1.23 -13.57 -8.10
C VAL A 122 -1.04 -12.23 -8.78
N ILE A 123 0.14 -11.65 -8.59
CA ILE A 123 0.62 -10.53 -9.39
C ILE A 123 1.30 -11.16 -10.64
N PRO A 124 0.84 -10.85 -11.87
CA PRO A 124 1.41 -11.42 -13.08
C PRO A 124 2.79 -10.85 -13.38
N GLU A 125 3.62 -11.59 -14.11
CA GLU A 125 4.94 -11.12 -14.58
C GLU A 125 4.81 -9.88 -15.48
N ALA A 126 3.67 -9.74 -16.17
CA ALA A 126 3.31 -8.55 -16.95
C ALA A 126 3.41 -7.23 -16.15
N ILE A 127 3.29 -7.26 -14.81
CA ILE A 127 3.40 -6.05 -13.98
C ILE A 127 4.73 -5.33 -14.22
N GLY A 128 5.82 -6.06 -14.48
CA GLY A 128 7.14 -5.48 -14.67
C GLY A 128 7.28 -4.60 -15.91
N GLN A 129 6.29 -4.60 -16.82
CA GLN A 129 6.28 -3.73 -17.99
C GLN A 129 5.73 -2.32 -17.69
N LEU A 130 5.16 -2.10 -16.50
CA LEU A 130 4.66 -0.79 -16.06
C LEU A 130 5.81 0.08 -15.55
N THR A 131 6.83 0.32 -16.37
CA THR A 131 8.09 0.94 -15.91
C THR A 131 7.95 2.39 -15.42
N ASN A 132 6.86 3.07 -15.75
CA ASN A 132 6.55 4.43 -15.26
C ASN A 132 5.81 4.44 -13.91
N LEU A 133 5.49 3.28 -13.35
CA LEU A 133 4.71 3.17 -12.13
C LEU A 133 5.51 3.73 -10.94
N THR A 134 4.91 4.69 -10.24
CA THR A 134 5.44 5.29 -9.01
C THR A 134 4.69 4.78 -7.77
N MET A 135 3.42 4.38 -7.95
CA MET A 135 2.56 3.88 -6.88
C MET A 135 1.85 2.60 -7.32
N LEU A 136 2.10 1.51 -6.58
CA LEU A 136 1.41 0.24 -6.71
C LEU A 136 0.72 -0.10 -5.39
N GLU A 137 -0.61 -0.09 -5.39
CA GLU A 137 -1.41 -0.42 -4.22
C GLU A 137 -2.20 -1.72 -4.43
N LEU A 138 -1.93 -2.69 -3.57
CA LEU A 138 -2.47 -4.05 -3.61
C LEU A 138 -2.90 -4.51 -2.20
N PHE A 139 -3.15 -3.57 -1.28
CA PHE A 139 -3.49 -3.94 0.09
C PHE A 139 -4.85 -4.65 0.17
N ALA A 140 -5.06 -5.46 1.22
CA ALA A 140 -6.28 -6.23 1.44
C ALA A 140 -6.66 -7.12 0.24
N ASN A 141 -5.76 -8.02 -0.14
CA ASN A 141 -5.97 -9.01 -1.20
C ASN A 141 -5.65 -10.43 -0.69
N GLN A 142 -5.52 -11.40 -1.60
CA GLN A 142 -5.18 -12.80 -1.30
C GLN A 142 -3.80 -13.20 -1.85
N ILE A 143 -2.89 -12.24 -2.02
CA ILE A 143 -1.60 -12.44 -2.68
C ILE A 143 -0.70 -13.30 -1.79
N THR A 144 -0.12 -14.36 -2.36
CA THR A 144 0.78 -15.28 -1.64
C THR A 144 2.26 -15.05 -1.91
N THR A 145 2.59 -14.47 -3.07
CA THR A 145 3.96 -14.31 -3.56
C THR A 145 4.09 -13.01 -4.34
N VAL A 146 5.24 -12.35 -4.17
CA VAL A 146 5.64 -11.20 -4.99
C VAL A 146 6.56 -11.72 -6.11
N PRO A 147 6.23 -11.50 -7.39
CA PRO A 147 7.03 -11.98 -8.53
C PRO A 147 8.32 -11.18 -8.69
N ASP A 148 9.33 -11.79 -9.29
CA ASP A 148 10.61 -11.12 -9.57
C ASP A 148 10.44 -9.96 -10.57
N ALA A 149 9.44 -10.02 -11.47
CA ALA A 149 9.13 -8.90 -12.36
C ALA A 149 8.86 -7.57 -11.64
N ILE A 150 8.49 -7.58 -10.35
CA ILE A 150 8.30 -6.33 -9.61
C ILE A 150 9.57 -5.46 -9.62
N THR A 151 10.76 -6.05 -9.77
CA THR A 151 12.01 -5.31 -9.77
C THR A 151 12.23 -4.43 -10.99
N GLN A 152 11.46 -4.64 -12.05
CA GLN A 152 11.49 -3.80 -13.24
C GLN A 152 10.80 -2.44 -13.02
N LEU A 153 10.07 -2.28 -11.92
CA LEU A 153 9.37 -1.05 -11.54
C LEU A 153 10.33 -0.02 -10.92
N THR A 154 11.40 0.34 -11.63
CA THR A 154 12.50 1.13 -11.06
C THR A 154 12.10 2.54 -10.60
N ASN A 155 10.96 3.07 -11.06
CA ASN A 155 10.41 4.36 -10.63
C ASN A 155 9.49 4.28 -9.40
N LEU A 156 9.27 3.08 -8.85
CA LEU A 156 8.33 2.86 -7.77
C LEU A 156 8.82 3.56 -6.48
N THR A 157 7.98 4.44 -5.94
CA THR A 157 8.21 5.14 -4.67
C THR A 157 7.35 4.57 -3.54
N THR A 158 6.19 4.01 -3.88
CA THR A 158 5.23 3.46 -2.92
C THR A 158 4.80 2.06 -3.35
N LEU A 159 4.99 1.10 -2.44
CA LEU A 159 4.50 -0.27 -2.59
C LEU A 159 3.67 -0.68 -1.37
N ARG A 160 2.36 -0.85 -1.57
CA ARG A 160 1.41 -1.29 -0.54
C ARG A 160 0.97 -2.72 -0.81
N LEU A 161 1.39 -3.65 0.05
CA LEU A 161 1.08 -5.09 0.00
C LEU A 161 0.50 -5.60 1.33
N ASP A 162 0.05 -4.69 2.19
CA ASP A 162 -0.52 -5.04 3.49
C ASP A 162 -1.83 -5.82 3.39
N GLY A 163 -2.17 -6.60 4.42
CA GLY A 163 -3.39 -7.40 4.46
C GLY A 163 -3.43 -8.49 3.38
N ASN A 164 -2.32 -9.18 3.15
CA ASN A 164 -2.20 -10.27 2.17
C ASN A 164 -1.80 -11.59 2.85
N GLN A 165 -1.35 -12.57 2.07
CA GLN A 165 -0.90 -13.89 2.55
C GLN A 165 0.56 -14.16 2.20
N ILE A 166 1.36 -13.10 2.07
CA ILE A 166 2.77 -13.17 1.67
C ILE A 166 3.57 -13.82 2.79
N THR A 167 4.40 -14.79 2.44
CA THR A 167 5.28 -15.51 3.40
C THR A 167 6.75 -15.12 3.25
N ILE A 168 7.15 -14.70 2.04
CA ILE A 168 8.53 -14.36 1.70
C ILE A 168 8.53 -13.03 0.96
N VAL A 169 9.36 -12.09 1.43
CA VAL A 169 9.73 -10.91 0.65
C VAL A 169 10.93 -11.28 -0.21
N PRO A 170 10.85 -11.18 -1.55
CA PRO A 170 11.97 -11.54 -2.42
C PRO A 170 13.14 -10.58 -2.19
N ALA A 171 14.36 -11.11 -2.12
CA ALA A 171 15.58 -10.29 -2.00
C ALA A 171 15.72 -9.31 -3.17
N ALA A 172 15.10 -9.62 -4.31
CA ALA A 172 15.05 -8.79 -5.50
C ALA A 172 14.38 -7.41 -5.25
N ILE A 173 13.57 -7.25 -4.19
CA ILE A 173 12.98 -5.96 -3.78
C ILE A 173 14.02 -4.85 -3.66
N ALA A 174 15.27 -5.20 -3.34
CA ALA A 174 16.41 -4.31 -3.21
C ALA A 174 16.76 -3.54 -4.50
N GLN A 175 16.29 -3.99 -5.67
CA GLN A 175 16.46 -3.29 -6.94
C GLN A 175 15.58 -2.03 -7.05
N LEU A 176 14.56 -1.90 -6.20
CA LEU A 176 13.61 -0.78 -6.20
C LEU A 176 14.13 0.41 -5.39
N ILE A 177 15.30 0.92 -5.79
CA ILE A 177 16.08 1.92 -5.05
C ILE A 177 15.35 3.24 -4.78
N ASN A 178 14.26 3.54 -5.50
CA ASN A 178 13.45 4.75 -5.33
C ASN A 178 12.32 4.59 -4.29
N LEU A 179 12.16 3.40 -3.70
CA LEU A 179 11.13 3.18 -2.69
C LEU A 179 11.34 4.07 -1.47
N ALA A 180 10.31 4.87 -1.18
CA ALA A 180 10.20 5.72 0.00
C ALA A 180 9.27 5.10 1.04
N TRP A 181 8.28 4.30 0.62
CA TRP A 181 7.34 3.62 1.50
C TRP A 181 7.06 2.20 1.03
N ILE A 182 7.28 1.24 1.94
CA ILE A 182 6.82 -0.14 1.83
C ILE A 182 5.86 -0.45 2.98
N SER A 183 4.69 -0.97 2.65
CA SER A 183 3.79 -1.57 3.63
C SER A 183 3.60 -3.06 3.34
N LEU A 184 3.95 -3.89 4.31
CA LEU A 184 3.82 -5.34 4.31
C LEU A 184 3.05 -5.82 5.55
N ALA A 185 2.34 -4.90 6.22
CA ALA A 185 1.55 -5.18 7.40
C ALA A 185 0.53 -6.31 7.20
N GLY A 186 0.17 -7.08 8.21
CA GLY A 186 -0.89 -8.09 8.11
C GLY A 186 -0.61 -9.19 7.08
N ASN A 187 0.60 -9.74 7.09
CA ASN A 187 1.02 -10.84 6.23
C ASN A 187 1.48 -12.05 7.08
N LYS A 188 2.19 -13.01 6.47
CA LYS A 188 2.75 -14.20 7.13
C LYS A 188 4.27 -14.23 7.03
N ILE A 189 4.90 -13.05 7.02
CA ILE A 189 6.35 -12.92 6.81
C ILE A 189 7.07 -13.31 8.09
N ALA A 190 7.99 -14.28 7.99
CA ALA A 190 8.81 -14.71 9.12
C ALA A 190 10.21 -14.08 9.12
N VAL A 191 10.72 -13.73 7.94
CA VAL A 191 12.08 -13.20 7.75
C VAL A 191 12.03 -12.02 6.79
N VAL A 192 12.63 -10.90 7.21
CA VAL A 192 12.92 -9.77 6.34
C VAL A 192 14.29 -10.02 5.69
N PRO A 193 14.41 -9.99 4.36
CA PRO A 193 15.67 -10.28 3.68
C PRO A 193 16.69 -9.17 3.93
N ASP A 194 17.95 -9.54 4.11
CA ASP A 194 19.05 -8.57 4.32
C ASP A 194 19.16 -7.53 3.21
N ALA A 195 18.74 -7.91 2.01
CA ALA A 195 18.72 -7.04 0.83
C ALA A 195 17.83 -5.79 1.02
N ILE A 196 16.89 -5.78 1.98
CA ILE A 196 16.08 -4.60 2.30
C ILE A 196 16.95 -3.37 2.61
N ALA A 197 18.14 -3.58 3.17
CA ALA A 197 19.09 -2.53 3.54
C ALA A 197 19.61 -1.71 2.35
N GLN A 198 19.47 -2.21 1.12
CA GLN A 198 19.84 -1.47 -0.09
C GLN A 198 18.84 -0.36 -0.45
N LEU A 199 17.65 -0.35 0.17
CA LEU A 199 16.61 0.64 -0.07
C LEU A 199 16.86 1.93 0.71
N THR A 200 17.97 2.59 0.42
CA THR A 200 18.45 3.75 1.21
C THR A 200 17.53 4.96 1.18
N ASN A 201 16.60 5.04 0.22
CA ASN A 201 15.57 6.09 0.16
C ASN A 201 14.34 5.81 1.04
N LEU A 202 14.27 4.65 1.68
CA LEU A 202 13.11 4.24 2.46
C LEU A 202 12.94 5.13 3.69
N THR A 203 11.77 5.75 3.79
CA THR A 203 11.38 6.63 4.90
C THR A 203 10.34 5.99 5.81
N ARG A 204 9.59 5.01 5.31
CA ARG A 204 8.57 4.28 6.05
C ARG A 204 8.59 2.79 5.69
N LEU A 205 8.62 1.96 6.73
CA LEU A 205 8.54 0.51 6.64
C LEU A 205 7.51 0.00 7.65
N ASP A 206 6.39 -0.49 7.15
CA ASP A 206 5.32 -1.09 7.96
C ASP A 206 5.41 -2.62 7.82
N LEU A 207 5.68 -3.31 8.93
CA LEU A 207 5.85 -4.77 9.04
C LEU A 207 4.98 -5.36 10.17
N ASP A 208 4.01 -4.58 10.67
CA ASP A 208 3.12 -5.00 11.75
C ASP A 208 2.26 -6.21 11.38
N TYR A 209 1.77 -6.94 12.38
CA TYR A 209 0.94 -8.15 12.20
C TYR A 209 1.57 -9.17 11.24
N ASN A 210 2.80 -9.58 11.54
CA ASN A 210 3.54 -10.62 10.81
C ASN A 210 4.04 -11.72 11.79
N GLN A 211 4.99 -12.54 11.34
CA GLN A 211 5.58 -13.65 12.11
C GLN A 211 7.09 -13.44 12.32
N ILE A 212 7.55 -12.18 12.33
CA ILE A 212 8.97 -11.84 12.39
C ILE A 212 9.49 -12.13 13.79
N ALA A 213 10.50 -13.00 13.90
CA ALA A 213 11.10 -13.37 15.18
C ALA A 213 12.32 -12.52 15.56
N VAL A 214 12.98 -11.91 14.57
CA VAL A 214 14.23 -11.16 14.73
C VAL A 214 14.17 -9.89 13.89
N VAL A 215 14.52 -8.76 14.50
CA VAL A 215 14.84 -7.54 13.74
C VAL A 215 16.24 -7.72 13.16
N PRO A 216 16.42 -7.87 11.84
CA PRO A 216 17.76 -8.05 11.29
C PRO A 216 18.58 -6.78 11.45
N ASP A 217 19.84 -6.92 11.88
CA ASP A 217 20.76 -5.79 12.08
C ASP A 217 20.90 -4.91 10.83
N VAL A 218 20.73 -5.49 9.65
CA VAL A 218 20.82 -4.77 8.37
C VAL A 218 19.77 -3.66 8.21
N ILE A 219 18.63 -3.71 8.92
CA ILE A 219 17.61 -2.64 8.90
C ILE A 219 18.22 -1.31 9.35
N THR A 220 19.25 -1.34 10.18
CA THR A 220 19.90 -0.13 10.72
C THR A 220 20.66 0.67 9.67
N GLN A 221 20.88 0.09 8.48
CA GLN A 221 21.46 0.78 7.32
C GLN A 221 20.44 1.71 6.63
N LEU A 222 19.15 1.60 6.95
CA LEU A 222 18.08 2.45 6.42
C LEU A 222 18.07 3.81 7.12
N THR A 223 19.15 4.58 6.97
CA THR A 223 19.35 5.81 7.76
C THR A 223 18.34 6.92 7.48
N ASN A 224 17.58 6.85 6.38
CA ASN A 224 16.49 7.78 6.07
C ASN A 224 15.14 7.39 6.70
N LEU A 225 15.08 6.25 7.38
CA LEU A 225 13.84 5.75 7.96
C LEU A 225 13.34 6.67 9.08
N THR A 226 12.11 7.14 8.92
CA THR A 226 11.41 8.00 9.89
C THR A 226 10.33 7.26 10.65
N THR A 227 9.79 6.18 10.07
CA THR A 227 8.75 5.33 10.65
C THR A 227 9.11 3.87 10.44
N LEU A 228 9.17 3.12 11.54
CA LEU A 228 9.31 1.67 11.56
C LEU A 228 8.19 1.09 12.41
N ASP A 229 7.30 0.34 11.79
CA ASP A 229 6.23 -0.38 12.51
C ASP A 229 6.52 -1.88 12.51
N LEU A 230 6.65 -2.48 13.69
CA LEU A 230 6.90 -3.89 13.94
C LEU A 230 5.89 -4.46 14.95
N ASP A 231 4.75 -3.78 15.18
CA ASP A 231 3.70 -4.22 16.12
C ASP A 231 3.20 -5.63 15.81
N TYR A 232 2.76 -6.38 16.83
CA TYR A 232 2.22 -7.74 16.65
C TYR A 232 3.09 -8.67 15.79
N ASN A 233 4.32 -8.92 16.26
CA ASN A 233 5.27 -9.88 15.70
C ASN A 233 5.74 -10.86 16.80
N GLN A 234 6.80 -11.62 16.54
CA GLN A 234 7.39 -12.60 17.47
C GLN A 234 8.79 -12.15 17.95
N ILE A 235 9.05 -10.84 17.95
CA ILE A 235 10.37 -10.29 18.23
C ILE A 235 10.70 -10.46 19.71
N ALA A 236 11.76 -11.21 20.02
CA ALA A 236 12.24 -11.37 21.39
C ALA A 236 13.36 -10.37 21.76
N VAL A 237 14.16 -9.96 20.77
CA VAL A 237 15.34 -9.11 20.97
C VAL A 237 15.34 -7.98 19.95
N VAL A 238 15.54 -6.76 20.45
CA VAL A 238 15.83 -5.59 19.64
C VAL A 238 17.34 -5.29 19.76
N PRO A 239 18.09 -5.20 18.66
CA PRO A 239 19.52 -4.96 18.72
C PRO A 239 19.85 -3.52 19.13
N ASP A 240 20.97 -3.30 19.83
CA ASP A 240 21.46 -1.95 20.17
C ASP A 240 21.70 -1.10 18.90
N ALA A 241 21.99 -1.75 17.78
CA ALA A 241 22.20 -1.11 16.49
C ALA A 241 20.96 -0.32 16.00
N ILE A 242 19.76 -0.55 16.55
CA ILE A 242 18.56 0.25 16.27
C ILE A 242 18.80 1.75 16.47
N ALA A 243 19.73 2.12 17.36
CA ALA A 243 20.14 3.50 17.62
C ALA A 243 20.78 4.21 16.40
N GLN A 244 21.21 3.47 15.37
CA GLN A 244 21.76 4.03 14.13
C GLN A 244 20.69 4.66 13.24
N LEU A 245 19.40 4.36 13.46
CA LEU A 245 18.28 4.97 12.75
C LEU A 245 18.01 6.39 13.26
N THR A 246 18.98 7.29 13.12
CA THR A 246 18.95 8.61 13.78
C THR A 246 17.80 9.52 13.32
N ASN A 247 17.21 9.26 12.15
CA ASN A 247 16.05 9.97 11.63
C ASN A 247 14.70 9.41 12.10
N LEU A 248 14.69 8.32 12.88
CA LEU A 248 13.48 7.67 13.32
C LEU A 248 12.67 8.59 14.25
N THR A 249 11.42 8.84 13.86
CA THR A 249 10.46 9.65 14.63
C THR A 249 9.38 8.78 15.29
N ARG A 250 9.06 7.63 14.67
CA ARG A 250 8.05 6.67 15.11
C ARG A 250 8.64 5.26 15.09
N LEU A 251 8.60 4.60 16.23
CA LEU A 251 8.98 3.19 16.39
C LEU A 251 7.86 2.46 17.14
N ASN A 252 7.23 1.50 16.47
CA ASN A 252 6.24 0.65 17.10
C ASN A 252 6.82 -0.75 17.28
N LEU A 253 6.86 -1.21 18.53
CA LEU A 253 7.35 -2.52 18.93
C LEU A 253 6.30 -3.23 19.81
N GLY A 254 5.04 -2.78 19.77
CA GLY A 254 3.97 -3.37 20.56
C GLY A 254 3.73 -4.85 20.22
N GLY A 255 3.06 -5.58 21.10
CA GLY A 255 2.56 -6.93 20.79
C GLY A 255 3.65 -7.94 20.39
N ASN A 256 4.83 -7.86 20.98
CA ASN A 256 5.97 -8.74 20.69
C ASN A 256 6.36 -9.57 21.93
N GLU A 257 7.48 -10.28 21.85
CA GLU A 257 8.04 -11.12 22.92
C GLU A 257 9.23 -10.46 23.62
N ILE A 258 9.35 -9.12 23.54
CA ILE A 258 10.51 -8.37 24.03
C ILE A 258 10.56 -8.41 25.56
N THR A 259 11.65 -8.94 26.11
CA THR A 259 11.89 -8.93 27.57
C THR A 259 12.78 -7.79 28.03
N ILE A 260 13.71 -7.37 27.17
CA ILE A 260 14.70 -6.31 27.44
C ILE A 260 14.66 -5.32 26.29
N VAL A 261 14.47 -4.05 26.63
CA VAL A 261 14.56 -2.94 25.67
C VAL A 261 15.98 -2.36 25.75
N PRO A 262 16.74 -2.31 24.65
CA PRO A 262 18.10 -1.80 24.66
C PRO A 262 18.14 -0.31 25.06
N ALA A 263 19.02 0.03 26.00
CA ALA A 263 19.22 1.43 26.44
C ALA A 263 19.67 2.34 25.28
N ALA A 264 20.26 1.76 24.23
CA ALA A 264 20.62 2.43 22.99
C ALA A 264 19.43 3.14 22.32
N ILE A 265 18.19 2.69 22.49
CA ILE A 265 17.01 3.39 21.97
C ILE A 265 16.95 4.83 22.48
N ALA A 266 17.41 5.12 23.71
CA ALA A 266 17.48 6.48 24.24
C ALA A 266 18.40 7.43 23.44
N GLN A 267 19.25 6.90 22.56
CA GLN A 267 20.09 7.70 21.66
C GLN A 267 19.33 8.24 20.44
N LEU A 268 18.13 7.72 20.15
CA LEU A 268 17.26 8.21 19.07
C LEU A 268 16.69 9.59 19.44
N THR A 269 17.41 10.66 19.09
CA THR A 269 17.07 12.04 19.49
C THR A 269 15.83 12.59 18.78
N ASN A 270 15.51 12.09 17.59
CA ASN A 270 14.34 12.50 16.81
C ASN A 270 13.08 11.68 17.13
N LEU A 271 13.20 10.62 17.94
CA LEU A 271 12.08 9.74 18.26
C LEU A 271 11.09 10.51 19.14
N THR A 272 9.86 10.64 18.66
CA THR A 272 8.75 11.29 19.36
C THR A 272 7.71 10.29 19.83
N TRP A 273 7.64 9.14 19.17
CA TRP A 273 6.66 8.11 19.43
C TRP A 273 7.32 6.73 19.49
N LEU A 274 7.23 6.09 20.66
CA LEU A 274 7.76 4.75 20.93
C LEU A 274 6.67 3.93 21.60
N VAL A 275 6.21 2.85 20.97
CA VAL A 275 5.20 1.94 21.55
C VAL A 275 5.85 0.62 21.94
N LEU A 276 5.65 0.22 23.20
CA LEU A 276 6.19 -1.02 23.78
C LEU A 276 5.11 -1.91 24.42
N LYS A 277 3.83 -1.54 24.31
CA LYS A 277 2.71 -2.24 24.96
C LYS A 277 2.65 -3.72 24.56
N ASN A 278 2.02 -4.55 25.39
CA ASN A 278 1.82 -5.98 25.09
C ASN A 278 3.11 -6.76 24.85
N ASN A 279 4.19 -6.42 25.55
CA ASN A 279 5.43 -7.20 25.64
C ASN A 279 5.68 -7.72 27.07
N PRO A 280 6.43 -8.82 27.25
CA PRO A 280 6.87 -9.30 28.56
C PRO A 280 8.06 -8.51 29.14
N ILE A 281 8.11 -7.19 28.94
CA ILE A 281 9.18 -6.32 29.44
C ILE A 281 9.14 -6.33 30.97
N GLN A 282 10.28 -6.63 31.59
CA GLN A 282 10.39 -6.65 33.05
C GLN A 282 10.57 -5.24 33.61
N ASN A 283 11.58 -4.52 33.10
CA ASN A 283 11.94 -3.18 33.52
C ASN A 283 12.43 -2.36 32.32
N LEU A 284 12.34 -1.04 32.42
CA LEU A 284 12.94 -0.11 31.47
C LEU A 284 14.18 0.56 32.07
N SER A 285 15.19 0.83 31.23
CA SER A 285 16.39 1.52 31.68
C SER A 285 16.08 2.99 32.03
N PRO A 286 16.79 3.60 33.01
CA PRO A 286 16.58 5.01 33.37
C PRO A 286 16.74 5.97 32.21
N GLU A 287 17.59 5.66 31.23
CA GLU A 287 17.79 6.44 30.02
C GLU A 287 16.51 6.54 29.18
N ILE A 288 15.79 5.43 29.02
CA ILE A 288 14.51 5.38 28.31
C ILE A 288 13.44 6.15 29.10
N VAL A 289 13.38 5.95 30.43
CA VAL A 289 12.41 6.65 31.29
C VAL A 289 12.59 8.18 31.23
N ARG A 290 13.84 8.67 31.23
CA ARG A 290 14.17 10.10 31.17
C ARG A 290 13.68 10.78 29.88
N LYS A 291 13.62 10.05 28.76
CA LYS A 291 13.13 10.59 27.49
C LYS A 291 11.65 10.93 27.52
N GLY A 292 10.88 10.32 28.44
CA GLY A 292 9.49 10.69 28.66
C GLY A 292 8.54 10.31 27.52
N TRP A 293 8.94 9.36 26.66
CA TRP A 293 8.02 8.78 25.68
C TRP A 293 6.80 8.20 26.41
N GLY A 294 5.62 8.53 25.88
CA GLY A 294 4.34 8.16 26.46
C GLY A 294 3.73 9.12 27.48
N LYS A 295 4.37 10.25 27.82
CA LYS A 295 3.84 11.26 28.75
C LYS A 295 2.63 12.08 28.24
N TYR A 296 2.26 12.00 26.97
CA TYR A 296 1.18 12.80 26.38
C TYR A 296 0.09 11.93 25.79
N ASP A 297 -1.15 12.16 26.26
CA ASP A 297 -2.39 11.71 25.62
C ASP A 297 -2.54 12.45 24.28
N TRP A 298 -2.66 11.71 23.18
CA TRP A 298 -3.24 12.23 21.95
C TRP A 298 -4.56 11.50 21.68
N GLN A 299 -5.48 12.22 21.05
CA GLN A 299 -6.95 12.12 21.03
C GLN A 299 -7.61 10.80 20.57
N ASP A 300 -6.88 9.69 20.52
CA ASP A 300 -7.41 8.37 20.09
C ASP A 300 -7.68 7.42 21.29
N GLY A 301 -7.53 7.90 22.53
CA GLY A 301 -8.14 7.26 23.70
C GLY A 301 -7.44 6.03 24.28
N GLU A 302 -6.19 5.70 23.91
CA GLU A 302 -5.41 4.67 24.61
C GLU A 302 -4.08 5.17 25.20
N PRO A 303 -4.03 5.47 26.51
CA PRO A 303 -2.80 5.85 27.21
C PRO A 303 -1.98 4.62 27.63
N GLN A 304 -1.24 3.95 26.73
CA GLN A 304 -0.34 2.85 27.13
C GLN A 304 1.01 2.78 26.39
N VAL A 305 1.59 3.94 26.07
CA VAL A 305 2.79 4.05 25.23
C VAL A 305 4.07 3.50 25.89
N ILE A 306 4.18 3.55 27.23
CA ILE A 306 5.28 2.95 28.04
C ILE A 306 4.85 2.75 29.51
N PHE A 307 3.85 3.50 29.97
CA PHE A 307 3.49 3.63 31.40
C PHE A 307 3.13 2.34 32.13
N ALA A 308 2.59 1.32 31.46
CA ALA A 308 2.29 0.03 32.08
C ALA A 308 3.53 -0.65 32.69
N TYR A 309 4.73 -0.29 32.23
CA TYR A 309 6.01 -0.84 32.71
C TYR A 309 6.68 0.02 33.78
N LEU A 310 6.27 1.29 33.95
CA LEU A 310 6.87 2.18 34.94
C LEU A 310 6.33 1.96 36.35
N THR A 311 5.17 1.31 36.50
CA THR A 311 4.54 1.02 37.80
C THR A 311 5.09 -0.23 38.48
N LYS A 312 5.98 -0.98 37.81
CA LYS A 312 6.66 -2.19 38.34
C LYS A 312 8.08 -1.93 38.84
N CYS A 313 8.61 -0.72 38.64
CA CYS A 313 9.94 -0.28 39.07
C CYS A 313 9.90 0.38 40.46
#